data_AF-A0A9X8H521-F1
#
_entry.id   AF-A0A9X8H521-F1
#
_cell.length_a   1.000
_cell.length_b   1.000
_cell.length_c   1.000
_cell.angle_alpha   90.00
_cell.angle_beta   90.00
_cell.angle_gamma   90.00
#
_symmetry.space_group_name_H-M   'P 1'
#
loop_
_entity.id
_entity.type
_entity.pdbx_description
1 polymer ?
#
loop_
_entity_poly.entity_id
_entity_poly.type
_entity_poly.pdbx_seq_one_letter_code
_entity_poly.pdbx_strand_id
1 'polypeptide(L)'
;STMALLAQNAVAAGHDGASAAAGPWKLSLEFPVYMPLMKQCTHRPTRQLLYGAFVSKASTPPYDNAPVIQEMLQLRQSRARLLGFRTFADLSLQDKMAPSVAVVEDMLRDLCDKVLPLARAELDEVQVFAAAHGHVQPLAQWDISYWYDIACTVVW
;
A
#
# COMPACT_ATOMS: atom_id res chain seq x y z
N SER A 1 -16.89 -12.66 7.20
CA SER A 1 -15.84 -12.20 8.15
C SER A 1 -14.47 -12.55 7.61
N THR A 2 -13.40 -11.86 8.02
CA THR A 2 -12.02 -12.11 7.58
C THR A 2 -11.63 -13.58 7.75
N MET A 3 -11.95 -14.17 8.90
CA MET A 3 -11.65 -15.59 9.19
C MET A 3 -12.33 -16.58 8.25
N ALA A 4 -13.56 -16.28 7.79
CA ALA A 4 -14.25 -17.11 6.81
C ALA A 4 -13.54 -17.08 5.45
N LEU A 5 -13.07 -15.91 5.02
CA LEU A 5 -12.31 -15.77 3.77
C LEU A 5 -10.97 -16.50 3.85
N LEU A 6 -10.26 -16.42 4.98
CA LEU A 6 -9.01 -17.16 5.17
C LEU A 6 -9.20 -18.68 5.16
N ALA A 7 -10.31 -19.16 5.73
CA ALA A 7 -10.67 -20.58 5.67
C ALA A 7 -11.02 -21.01 4.25
N GLN A 8 -11.79 -20.22 3.51
CA GLN A 8 -12.09 -20.49 2.09
C GLN A 8 -10.81 -20.55 1.24
N ASN A 9 -9.86 -19.65 1.47
CA ASN A 9 -8.55 -19.71 0.82
C ASN A 9 -7.79 -21.01 1.15
N ALA A 10 -7.90 -21.49 2.38
CA ALA A 10 -7.27 -22.74 2.80
C ALA A 10 -7.95 -23.96 2.14
N VAL A 11 -9.28 -23.99 2.07
CA VAL A 11 -10.02 -25.01 1.31
C VAL A 11 -9.59 -25.01 -0.15
N ALA A 12 -9.52 -23.84 -0.80
CA ALA A 12 -9.04 -23.71 -2.17
C ALA A 12 -7.57 -24.15 -2.37
N ALA A 13 -6.80 -24.28 -1.30
CA ALA A 13 -5.42 -24.77 -1.30
C ALA A 13 -5.30 -26.28 -0.97
N GLY A 14 -6.42 -26.98 -0.83
CA GLY A 14 -6.47 -28.42 -0.52
C GLY A 14 -6.63 -28.76 0.96
N HIS A 15 -7.02 -27.80 1.81
CA HIS A 15 -7.34 -28.06 3.22
C HIS A 15 -8.86 -28.16 3.44
N ASP A 16 -9.47 -29.27 3.03
CA ASP A 16 -10.94 -29.45 2.99
C ASP A 16 -11.65 -29.27 4.34
N GLY A 17 -10.97 -29.52 5.46
CA GLY A 17 -11.49 -29.34 6.82
C GLY A 17 -11.40 -27.92 7.37
N ALA A 18 -10.87 -26.96 6.59
CA ALA A 18 -10.63 -25.61 7.08
C ALA A 18 -11.93 -24.87 7.39
N SER A 19 -12.02 -24.31 8.59
CA SER A 19 -13.15 -23.47 9.01
C SER A 19 -12.68 -22.17 9.64
N ALA A 20 -13.58 -21.18 9.70
CA ALA A 20 -13.29 -19.90 10.34
C ALA A 20 -12.89 -20.08 11.82
N ALA A 21 -13.44 -21.10 12.50
CA ALA A 21 -13.21 -21.36 13.92
C ALA A 21 -11.97 -22.22 14.21
N ALA A 22 -11.72 -23.27 13.42
CA ALA A 22 -10.71 -24.28 13.73
C ALA A 22 -9.46 -24.21 12.83
N GLY A 23 -9.50 -23.43 11.74
CA GLY A 23 -8.42 -23.42 10.75
C GLY A 23 -8.25 -24.78 10.04
N PRO A 24 -7.15 -24.98 9.29
CA PRO A 24 -6.08 -24.02 9.05
C PRO A 24 -6.57 -22.79 8.25
N TRP A 25 -5.82 -21.69 8.32
CA TRP A 25 -6.13 -20.44 7.61
C TRP A 25 -5.05 -20.14 6.59
N LYS A 26 -5.45 -19.72 5.38
CA LYS A 26 -4.51 -19.29 4.34
C LYS A 26 -4.63 -17.79 4.11
N LEU A 27 -3.54 -17.10 4.42
CA LEU A 27 -3.39 -15.67 4.19
C LEU A 27 -2.98 -15.43 2.73
N SER A 28 -3.62 -14.47 2.08
CA SER A 28 -3.26 -13.99 0.74
C SER A 28 -2.92 -12.51 0.79
N LEU A 29 -2.27 -12.01 -0.27
CA LEU A 29 -1.95 -10.59 -0.43
C LEU A 29 -3.07 -9.82 -1.16
N GLU A 30 -4.23 -10.43 -1.36
CA GLU A 30 -5.38 -9.77 -1.95
C GLU A 30 -5.94 -8.75 -0.97
N PHE A 31 -6.40 -7.61 -1.48
CA PHE A 31 -6.81 -6.48 -0.65
C PHE A 31 -7.89 -6.84 0.41
N PRO A 32 -8.91 -7.67 0.10
CA PRO A 32 -9.91 -8.10 1.09
C PRO A 32 -9.36 -8.96 2.24
N VAL A 33 -8.17 -9.55 2.08
CA VAL A 33 -7.47 -10.30 3.14
C VAL A 33 -6.42 -9.44 3.82
N TYR A 34 -5.57 -8.78 3.04
CA TYR A 34 -4.44 -8.00 3.52
C TYR A 34 -4.88 -6.85 4.42
N MET A 35 -5.81 -6.01 3.98
CA MET A 35 -6.17 -4.80 4.73
C MET A 35 -6.80 -5.08 6.10
N PRO A 36 -7.78 -6.00 6.25
CA PRO A 36 -8.30 -6.34 7.57
C PRO A 36 -7.22 -6.89 8.50
N LEU A 37 -6.27 -7.70 8.00
CA LEU A 37 -5.16 -8.19 8.81
C LEU A 37 -4.23 -7.06 9.25
N MET A 38 -3.91 -6.10 8.38
CA MET A 38 -3.09 -4.95 8.74
C MET A 38 -3.74 -4.03 9.78
N LYS A 39 -5.08 -3.97 9.82
CA LYS A 39 -5.84 -3.13 10.76
C LYS A 39 -6.16 -3.83 12.09
N GLN A 40 -6.46 -5.14 12.06
CA GLN A 40 -7.07 -5.84 13.19
C GLN A 40 -6.18 -6.93 13.80
N CYS A 41 -5.15 -7.40 13.09
CA CYS A 41 -4.28 -8.46 13.61
C CYS A 41 -3.41 -7.93 14.76
N THR A 42 -3.66 -8.41 15.98
CA THR A 42 -2.90 -8.05 17.17
C THR A 42 -1.47 -8.60 17.15
N HIS A 43 -1.22 -9.69 16.41
CA HIS A 43 0.09 -10.31 16.29
C HIS A 43 1.01 -9.52 15.33
N ARG A 44 1.83 -8.63 15.90
CA ARG A 44 2.74 -7.74 15.16
C ARG A 44 3.67 -8.46 14.15
N PRO A 45 4.30 -9.61 14.46
CA PRO A 45 5.13 -10.31 13.48
C PRO A 45 4.39 -10.72 12.21
N THR A 46 3.09 -11.06 12.32
CA THR A 46 2.25 -11.36 11.15
C THR A 46 2.03 -10.11 10.29
N ARG A 47 1.75 -8.96 10.91
CA ARG A 47 1.64 -7.68 10.17
C ARG A 47 2.94 -7.32 9.46
N GLN A 48 4.08 -7.49 10.15
CA GLN A 48 5.40 -7.23 9.56
C GLN A 48 5.68 -8.14 8.36
N LEU A 49 5.41 -9.45 8.49
CA LEU A 49 5.57 -10.41 7.40
C LEU A 49 4.68 -10.07 6.20
N LEU A 50 3.39 -9.80 6.43
CA LEU A 50 2.45 -9.44 5.38
C LEU A 50 2.81 -8.13 4.68
N TYR A 51 3.17 -7.11 5.45
CA TYR A 51 3.61 -5.83 4.89
C TYR A 51 4.81 -6.03 3.97
N GLY A 52 5.84 -6.73 4.45
CA GLY A 52 7.04 -7.04 3.66
C GLY A 52 6.69 -7.75 2.36
N ALA A 53 5.90 -8.83 2.44
CA ALA A 53 5.47 -9.59 1.26
C ALA A 53 4.62 -8.75 0.28
N PHE A 54 3.79 -7.83 0.80
CA PHE A 54 2.95 -6.97 -0.02
C PHE A 54 3.76 -5.92 -0.78
N VAL A 55 4.72 -5.25 -0.11
CA VAL A 55 5.52 -4.18 -0.73
C VAL A 55 6.63 -4.72 -1.65
N SER A 56 7.07 -5.96 -1.46
CA SER A 56 8.06 -6.62 -2.32
C SER A 56 7.43 -7.46 -3.44
N LYS A 57 6.11 -7.33 -3.64
CA LYS A 57 5.39 -8.13 -4.64
C LYS A 57 5.93 -7.82 -6.04
N ALA A 58 6.23 -8.88 -6.78
CA ALA A 58 6.79 -8.80 -8.13
C ALA A 58 8.14 -8.04 -8.19
N SER A 59 8.98 -8.21 -7.16
CA SER A 59 10.33 -7.62 -7.08
C SER A 59 11.45 -8.65 -7.03
N THR A 60 11.14 -9.94 -7.25
CA THR A 60 12.12 -11.04 -7.24
C THR A 60 11.82 -12.06 -8.33
N PRO A 61 12.84 -12.73 -8.91
CA PRO A 61 12.64 -13.77 -9.92
C PRO A 61 11.71 -14.91 -9.45
N PRO A 62 10.91 -15.53 -10.35
CA PRO A 62 10.78 -15.24 -11.77
C PRO A 62 9.80 -14.09 -12.09
N TYR A 63 9.25 -13.41 -11.08
CA TYR A 63 8.19 -12.40 -11.22
C TYR A 63 8.70 -10.96 -11.05
N ASP A 64 9.98 -10.71 -11.29
CA ASP A 64 10.57 -9.38 -11.11
C ASP A 64 10.12 -8.42 -12.24
N ASN A 65 9.39 -7.36 -11.87
CA ASN A 65 8.90 -6.35 -12.79
C ASN A 65 9.92 -5.22 -13.05
N ALA A 66 11.02 -5.13 -12.32
CA ALA A 66 11.98 -4.03 -12.48
C ALA A 66 12.55 -3.93 -13.92
N PRO A 67 12.98 -5.03 -14.57
CA PRO A 67 13.46 -4.96 -15.97
C PRO A 67 12.36 -4.54 -16.95
N VAL A 68 11.14 -5.02 -16.73
CA VAL A 68 9.97 -4.68 -17.57
C VAL A 68 9.66 -3.19 -17.47
N ILE A 69 9.65 -2.62 -16.26
CA ILE A 69 9.43 -1.19 -16.04
C ILE A 69 10.53 -0.37 -16.73
N GLN A 70 11.79 -0.79 -16.63
CA GLN A 70 12.91 -0.11 -17.28
C GLN A 70 12.75 -0.08 -18.80
N GLU A 71 12.42 -1.22 -19.42
CA GLU A 71 12.14 -1.29 -20.86
C GLU A 71 10.95 -0.41 -21.25
N MET A 72 9.85 -0.47 -20.48
CA MET A 72 8.67 0.38 -20.71
C MET A 72 9.02 1.87 -20.69
N LEU A 73 9.88 2.32 -19.78
CA LEU A 73 10.33 3.72 -19.70
C LEU A 73 11.15 4.12 -20.94
N GLN A 74 12.06 3.25 -21.39
CA GLN A 74 12.85 3.48 -22.61
C GLN A 74 11.96 3.57 -23.84
N LEU A 75 11.01 2.64 -24.00
CA LEU A 75 10.06 2.62 -25.11
C LEU A 75 9.14 3.85 -25.11
N ARG A 76 8.64 4.26 -23.93
CA ARG A 76 7.85 5.49 -23.77
C ARG A 76 8.63 6.73 -24.17
N GLN A 77 9.89 6.83 -23.79
CA GLN A 77 10.75 7.94 -24.16
C GLN A 77 11.03 7.98 -25.67
N SER A 78 11.30 6.83 -26.29
CA SER A 78 11.49 6.71 -27.74
C SER A 78 10.23 7.11 -28.50
N ARG A 79 9.06 6.64 -28.06
CA ARG A 79 7.75 7.01 -28.64
C ARG A 79 7.50 8.51 -28.59
N ALA A 80 7.78 9.16 -27.46
CA ALA A 80 7.63 10.60 -27.33
C ALA A 80 8.50 11.37 -28.34
N ARG A 81 9.78 11.00 -28.45
CA ARG A 81 10.73 11.63 -29.38
C ARG A 81 10.33 11.47 -30.84
N LEU A 82 9.87 10.28 -31.24
CA LEU A 82 9.40 10.01 -32.61
C LEU A 82 8.21 10.88 -33.00
N LEU A 83 7.37 11.24 -32.03
CA LEU A 83 6.21 12.11 -32.24
C LEU A 83 6.51 13.60 -32.03
N GLY A 84 7.78 13.97 -31.86
CA GLY A 84 8.21 15.37 -31.68
C GLY A 84 8.07 15.92 -30.26
N PHE A 85 7.78 15.08 -29.26
CA PHE A 85 7.68 15.48 -27.85
C PHE A 85 9.00 15.25 -27.10
N ARG A 86 9.27 16.12 -26.11
CA ARG A 86 10.47 16.02 -25.26
C ARG A 86 10.40 14.83 -24.30
N THR A 87 9.26 14.65 -23.63
CA THR A 87 9.03 13.57 -22.66
C THR A 87 7.73 12.82 -22.96
N PHE A 88 7.59 11.62 -22.41
CA PHE A 88 6.31 10.90 -22.47
C PHE A 88 5.19 11.61 -21.67
N ALA A 89 5.54 12.40 -20.65
CA ALA A 89 4.57 13.22 -19.93
C ALA A 89 3.98 14.31 -20.84
N ASP A 90 4.82 14.99 -21.64
CA ASP A 90 4.37 15.99 -22.62
C ASP A 90 3.41 15.36 -23.66
N LEU A 91 3.78 14.17 -24.18
CA LEU A 91 2.93 13.40 -25.10
C LEU A 91 1.60 13.01 -24.45
N SER A 92 1.63 12.53 -23.20
CA SER A 92 0.44 12.11 -22.45
C SER A 92 -0.48 13.29 -22.10
N LEU A 93 0.01 14.52 -22.03
CA LEU A 93 -0.87 15.66 -21.69
C LEU A 93 -1.64 16.21 -22.88
N GLN A 94 -1.25 15.89 -24.11
CA GLN A 94 -1.92 16.39 -25.32
C GLN A 94 -3.42 16.09 -25.37
N ASP A 95 -3.84 14.97 -24.78
CA ASP A 95 -5.23 14.51 -24.75
C ASP A 95 -5.91 14.74 -23.39
N LYS A 96 -5.33 15.56 -22.51
CA LYS A 96 -5.80 15.82 -21.14
C LYS A 96 -6.09 17.29 -20.89
N MET A 97 -6.87 17.55 -19.84
CA MET A 97 -7.25 18.91 -19.44
C MET A 97 -6.10 19.75 -18.88
N ALA A 98 -5.05 19.09 -18.36
CA ALA A 98 -3.94 19.80 -17.75
C ALA A 98 -3.08 20.47 -18.83
N PRO A 99 -2.82 21.79 -18.73
CA PRO A 99 -2.23 22.57 -19.82
C PRO A 99 -0.73 22.31 -20.03
N SER A 100 -0.01 21.84 -19.02
CA SER A 100 1.41 21.49 -19.12
C SER A 100 1.88 20.61 -17.97
N VAL A 101 3.05 19.98 -18.13
CA VAL A 101 3.69 19.18 -17.07
C VAL A 101 4.00 20.05 -15.86
N ALA A 102 4.47 21.29 -16.08
CA ALA A 102 4.79 22.23 -14.99
C ALA A 102 3.55 22.54 -14.13
N VAL A 103 2.39 22.77 -14.74
CA VAL A 103 1.15 23.03 -13.98
C VAL A 103 0.73 21.82 -13.14
N VAL A 104 0.95 20.60 -13.64
CA VAL A 104 0.70 19.37 -12.85
C VAL A 104 1.67 19.26 -11.68
N GLU A 105 2.97 19.52 -11.91
CA GLU A 105 3.99 19.48 -10.86
C GLU A 105 3.75 20.55 -9.78
N ASP A 106 3.37 21.76 -10.18
CA ASP A 106 3.04 22.86 -9.27
C ASP A 106 1.81 22.52 -8.42
N MET A 107 0.75 21.98 -9.04
CA MET A 107 -0.44 21.52 -8.33
C MET A 107 -0.11 20.42 -7.30
N LEU A 108 0.68 19.42 -7.67
CA LEU A 108 1.08 18.35 -6.75
C LEU A 108 1.96 18.88 -5.60
N ARG A 109 2.81 19.87 -5.87
CA ARG A 109 3.66 20.50 -4.86
C ARG A 109 2.85 21.33 -3.87
N ASP A 110 1.96 22.17 -4.37
CA ASP A 110 1.03 22.95 -3.53
C ASP A 110 0.15 22.05 -2.67
N LEU A 111 -0.34 20.93 -3.23
CA LEU A 111 -1.06 19.92 -2.46
C LEU A 111 -0.19 19.31 -1.35
N CYS A 112 1.06 18.94 -1.68
CA CYS A 112 2.00 18.39 -0.71
C CYS A 112 2.27 19.38 0.43
N ASP A 113 2.55 20.65 0.11
CA ASP A 113 2.86 21.69 1.09
C ASP A 113 1.70 21.93 2.06
N LYS A 114 0.46 21.79 1.59
CA LYS A 114 -0.76 21.93 2.40
C LYS A 114 -1.06 20.69 3.26
N VAL A 115 -0.86 19.50 2.72
CA VAL A 115 -1.26 18.24 3.38
C VAL A 115 -0.16 17.69 4.30
N LEU A 116 1.11 17.93 4.00
CA LEU A 116 2.23 17.35 4.74
C LEU A 116 2.27 17.76 6.23
N PRO A 117 2.00 19.03 6.63
CA PRO A 117 1.93 19.39 8.04
C PRO A 117 0.81 18.66 8.78
N LEU A 118 -0.36 18.51 8.15
CA LEU A 118 -1.50 17.78 8.71
C LEU A 118 -1.18 16.29 8.89
N ALA A 119 -0.64 15.65 7.84
CA ALA A 119 -0.27 14.24 7.89
C ALA A 119 0.80 13.93 8.96
N ARG A 120 1.71 14.87 9.22
CA ARG A 120 2.69 14.76 10.32
C ARG A 120 2.02 14.85 11.69
N ALA A 121 1.13 15.82 11.87
CA ALA A 121 0.38 15.97 13.12
C ALA A 121 -0.48 14.73 13.42
N GLU A 122 -1.21 14.21 12.43
CA GLU A 122 -2.00 12.98 12.57
C GLU A 122 -1.12 11.77 12.93
N LEU A 123 0.05 11.64 12.30
CA LEU A 123 0.99 10.57 12.64
C LEU A 123 1.52 10.72 14.07
N ASP A 124 1.86 11.93 14.50
CA ASP A 124 2.32 12.21 15.86
C ASP A 124 1.24 11.88 16.90
N GLU A 125 -0.03 12.22 16.63
CA GLU A 125 -1.17 11.85 17.48
C GLU A 125 -1.31 10.33 17.62
N VAL A 126 -1.23 9.59 16.52
CA VAL A 126 -1.30 8.12 16.53
C VAL A 126 -0.08 7.52 17.24
N GLN A 127 1.11 8.11 17.08
CA GLN A 127 2.31 7.69 17.81
C GLN A 127 2.17 7.88 19.31
N VAL A 128 1.65 9.02 19.76
CA VAL A 128 1.38 9.32 21.18
C VAL A 128 0.34 8.34 21.73
N PHE A 129 -0.76 8.13 21.00
CA PHE A 129 -1.79 7.17 21.38
C PHE A 129 -1.22 5.75 21.52
N ALA A 130 -0.45 5.28 20.54
CA ALA A 130 0.16 3.95 20.57
C ALA A 130 1.13 3.79 21.76
N ALA A 131 1.93 4.82 22.06
CA ALA A 131 2.85 4.80 23.20
C ALA A 131 2.11 4.74 24.55
N ALA A 132 1.01 5.47 24.70
CA ALA A 132 0.15 5.41 25.88
C ALA A 132 -0.45 4.00 26.11
N HIS A 133 -0.56 3.20 25.04
CA HIS A 133 -1.01 1.80 25.08
C HIS A 133 0.15 0.79 25.07
N GLY A 134 1.38 1.23 25.38
CA GLY A 134 2.54 0.37 25.56
C GLY A 134 3.29 0.00 24.28
N HIS A 135 3.00 0.64 23.14
CA HIS A 135 3.78 0.44 21.91
C HIS A 135 5.14 1.14 21.96
N VAL A 136 6.17 0.52 21.40
CA VAL A 136 7.51 1.11 21.30
C VAL A 136 7.58 2.03 20.09
N GLN A 137 7.92 3.31 20.33
CA GLN A 137 8.14 4.28 19.25
C GLN A 137 9.54 4.12 18.60
N PRO A 138 9.70 4.55 17.33
CA PRO A 138 8.67 5.07 16.43
C PRO A 138 7.79 3.95 15.85
N LEU A 139 6.60 4.32 15.36
CA LEU A 139 5.75 3.38 14.63
C LEU A 139 6.45 2.95 13.34
N ALA A 140 6.54 1.63 13.13
CA ALA A 140 6.96 1.10 11.84
C ALA A 140 5.80 1.11 10.85
N GLN A 141 6.09 0.98 9.55
CA GLN A 141 5.07 1.04 8.50
C GLN A 141 3.94 0.00 8.65
N TRP A 142 4.24 -1.18 9.20
CA TRP A 142 3.26 -2.23 9.48
C TRP A 142 2.50 -2.06 10.80
N ASP A 143 2.81 -1.01 11.56
CA ASP A 143 2.13 -0.64 12.80
C ASP A 143 1.10 0.48 12.57
N ILE A 144 1.28 1.33 11.56
CA ILE A 144 0.45 2.54 11.32
C ILE A 144 -1.03 2.19 11.17
N SER A 145 -1.40 1.32 10.22
CA SER A 145 -2.81 0.98 9.96
C SER A 145 -3.50 0.34 11.16
N TYR A 146 -2.77 -0.41 11.98
CA TYR A 146 -3.30 -1.06 13.19
C TYR A 146 -3.62 -0.02 14.26
N TRP A 147 -2.66 0.85 14.57
CA TRP A 147 -2.84 1.87 15.60
C TRP A 147 -3.79 2.98 15.20
N TYR A 148 -3.83 3.34 13.91
CA TYR A 148 -4.81 4.29 13.38
C TYR A 148 -6.24 3.77 13.55
N ASP A 149 -6.50 2.50 13.22
CA ASP A 149 -7.84 1.89 13.35
C ASP A 149 -8.30 1.84 14.82
N ILE A 150 -7.38 1.52 15.75
CA ILE A 150 -7.66 1.54 17.18
C ILE A 150 -7.92 2.97 17.68
N ALA A 151 -7.07 3.93 17.30
CA ALA A 151 -7.24 5.33 17.69
C ALA A 151 -8.60 5.87 17.22
N CYS A 152 -8.99 5.59 15.97
CA CYS A 152 -10.30 5.98 15.44
C CYS A 152 -11.46 5.30 16.17
N THR A 153 -11.32 4.05 16.60
CA THR A 153 -12.40 3.31 17.28
C THR A 153 -12.58 3.72 18.75
N VAL A 154 -11.54 4.24 19.39
CA VAL A 154 -11.55 4.59 20.83
C VAL A 154 -11.83 6.07 21.07
N VAL A 155 -11.39 6.94 20.15
CA VAL A 155 -11.44 8.41 20.32
C VAL A 155 -12.68 9.04 19.68
N TRP A 156 -13.30 8.37 18.70
CA TRP A 156 -14.45 8.86 17.93
C TRP A 156 -15.63 7.89 17.98
#